data_AF-A0A835KEH1-F1
#
_entry.id   AF-A0A835KEH1-F1
#
_cell.length_a   1.000
_cell.length_b   1.000
_cell.length_c   1.000
_cell.angle_alpha   90.00
_cell.angle_beta   90.00
_cell.angle_gamma   90.00
#
_symmetry.space_group_name_H-M   'P 1'
#
loop_
_entity.id
_entity.type
_entity.pdbx_description
1 polymer ?
#
loop_
_entity_poly.entity_id
_entity_poly.type
_entity_poly.pdbx_seq_one_letter_code
_entity_poly.pdbx_strand_id
1 'polypeptide(L)'
;MVKPSRSLWIARGGDVSWTELRNPRAHRVVYEDAIVHKGKVFAVESSGSIYSWDIRGGSGACSDPEELRPPHVDFCELRLQWESWKLAESVDGHRLLLACMYGEQVKRRRFNIHSNGDKYLEFVAEGVRLYERDVDAGPGDGWSPVTCLGDQSLFLGANYPFFARVVDDQASSSDSDRQWRLVRPNCVCFAEGQLFRSWEYDVEVFDLGASCCGLTAGT
;
A
#
# COMPACT_ATOMS: atom_id res chain seq x y z
N MET A 1 -24.62 -23.44 -0.91
CA MET A 1 -23.39 -23.08 -0.18
C MET A 1 -23.09 -21.60 -0.46
N VAL A 2 -23.35 -20.72 0.50
CA VAL A 2 -23.11 -19.28 0.34
C VAL A 2 -21.60 -19.06 0.44
N LYS A 3 -20.94 -18.74 -0.68
CA LYS A 3 -19.54 -18.28 -0.65
C LYS A 3 -19.49 -16.99 0.17
N PRO A 4 -18.63 -16.87 1.20
CA PRO A 4 -18.52 -15.64 1.97
C PRO A 4 -18.23 -14.48 1.02
N SER A 5 -19.07 -13.44 1.08
CA SER A 5 -18.69 -12.12 0.58
C SER A 5 -17.52 -11.64 1.44
N ARG A 6 -16.44 -11.16 0.82
CA ARG A 6 -15.43 -10.42 1.57
C ARG A 6 -16.06 -9.07 1.89
N SER A 7 -16.37 -8.86 3.15
CA SER A 7 -16.96 -7.63 3.66
C SER A 7 -15.90 -6.85 4.41
N LEU A 8 -15.92 -5.52 4.29
CA LEU A 8 -15.07 -4.64 5.07
C LEU A 8 -15.80 -4.28 6.36
N TRP A 9 -15.10 -4.31 7.48
CA TRP A 9 -15.66 -4.01 8.80
C TRP A 9 -14.79 -2.98 9.51
N ILE A 10 -15.41 -2.12 10.31
CA ILE A 10 -14.72 -1.12 11.09
C ILE A 10 -15.15 -1.16 12.55
N ALA A 11 -14.21 -0.84 13.43
CA ALA A 11 -14.47 -0.57 14.84
C ALA A 11 -13.57 0.59 15.25
N ARG A 12 -14.13 1.54 16.00
CA ARG A 12 -13.38 2.63 16.62
C ARG A 12 -12.82 2.16 17.96
N GLY A 13 -11.82 2.87 18.46
CA GLY A 13 -11.30 2.63 19.82
C GLY A 13 -12.42 2.77 20.85
N GLY A 14 -12.70 1.70 21.59
CA GLY A 14 -13.78 1.63 22.57
C GLY A 14 -15.13 1.09 22.05
N ASP A 15 -15.26 0.82 20.75
CA ASP A 15 -16.43 0.13 20.22
C ASP A 15 -16.48 -1.31 20.77
N VAL A 16 -17.68 -1.75 21.14
CA VAL A 16 -17.93 -3.13 21.63
C VAL A 16 -18.26 -4.11 20.51
N SER A 17 -18.41 -3.62 19.28
CA SER A 17 -18.78 -4.41 18.10
C SER A 17 -18.24 -3.81 16.82
N TRP A 18 -18.07 -4.66 15.81
CA TRP A 18 -17.71 -4.25 14.46
C TRP A 18 -18.94 -3.78 13.67
N THR A 19 -18.77 -2.75 12.86
CA THR A 19 -19.78 -2.25 11.92
C THR A 19 -19.38 -2.68 10.51
N GLU A 20 -20.28 -3.39 9.82
CA GLU A 20 -20.08 -3.76 8.41
C GLU A 20 -20.22 -2.52 7.53
N LEU A 21 -19.28 -2.35 6.59
CA LEU A 21 -19.40 -1.37 5.53
C LEU A 21 -20.09 -1.99 4.33
N ARG A 22 -21.05 -1.27 3.76
CA ARG A 22 -21.79 -1.73 2.59
C ARG A 22 -20.86 -1.84 1.37
N ASN A 23 -20.83 -3.03 0.77
CA ASN A 23 -20.13 -3.27 -0.49
C ASN A 23 -20.82 -2.56 -1.67
N PRO A 24 -20.07 -2.15 -2.72
CA PRO A 24 -20.64 -1.66 -3.97
C PRO A 24 -21.63 -2.68 -4.56
N ARG A 25 -22.80 -2.22 -5.03
CA ARG A 25 -23.91 -3.10 -5.47
C ARG A 25 -23.60 -4.01 -6.65
N ALA A 26 -22.57 -3.69 -7.44
CA ALA A 26 -22.37 -4.28 -8.76
C ALA A 26 -21.40 -5.49 -8.77
N HIS A 27 -20.55 -5.69 -7.75
CA HIS A 27 -19.45 -6.66 -7.85
C HIS A 27 -19.13 -7.36 -6.53
N ARG A 28 -18.61 -8.59 -6.62
CA ARG A 28 -17.91 -9.24 -5.51
C ARG A 28 -16.53 -8.60 -5.40
N VAL A 29 -16.44 -7.53 -4.63
CA VAL A 29 -15.19 -6.78 -4.45
C VAL A 29 -14.24 -7.56 -3.54
N VAL A 30 -12.98 -7.60 -3.91
CA VAL A 30 -11.89 -8.14 -3.08
C VAL A 30 -10.94 -7.01 -2.75
N TYR A 31 -11.03 -6.52 -1.53
CA TYR A 31 -10.13 -5.49 -1.02
C TYR A 31 -8.75 -6.07 -0.72
N GLU A 32 -7.70 -5.38 -1.17
CA GLU A 32 -6.31 -5.69 -0.86
C GLU A 32 -5.78 -4.91 0.33
N ASP A 33 -6.32 -3.72 0.56
CA ASP A 33 -5.92 -2.85 1.65
C ASP A 33 -7.03 -1.84 2.00
N ALA A 34 -6.99 -1.33 3.22
CA ALA A 34 -7.89 -0.29 3.70
C ALA A 34 -7.24 0.60 4.76
N ILE A 35 -7.56 1.89 4.72
CA ILE A 35 -7.08 2.88 5.70
C ILE A 35 -8.21 3.83 6.11
N VAL A 36 -8.17 4.32 7.34
CA VAL A 36 -9.00 5.43 7.79
C VAL A 36 -8.20 6.71 7.61
N HIS A 37 -8.70 7.66 6.84
CA HIS A 37 -8.06 8.96 6.63
C HIS A 37 -9.12 10.07 6.63
N LYS A 38 -8.88 11.13 7.40
CA LYS A 38 -9.80 12.27 7.56
C LYS A 38 -11.28 11.86 7.81
N GLY A 39 -11.52 10.84 8.62
CA GLY A 39 -12.88 10.40 8.97
C GLY A 39 -13.65 9.74 7.82
N LYS A 40 -12.95 9.35 6.74
CA LYS A 40 -13.43 8.40 5.75
C LYS A 40 -12.64 7.10 5.86
N VAL A 41 -13.27 6.00 5.49
CA VAL A 41 -12.58 4.73 5.22
C VAL A 41 -12.32 4.69 3.74
N PHE A 42 -11.10 4.38 3.34
CA PHE A 42 -10.71 4.11 1.96
C PHE A 42 -10.32 2.65 1.85
N ALA A 43 -10.74 1.98 0.79
CA ALA A 43 -10.30 0.64 0.47
C ALA A 43 -10.00 0.52 -1.01
N VAL A 44 -8.90 -0.17 -1.32
CA VAL A 44 -8.50 -0.45 -2.70
C VAL A 44 -8.78 -1.91 -3.02
N GLU A 45 -9.46 -2.14 -4.13
CA GLU A 45 -9.67 -3.48 -4.69
C GLU A 45 -8.43 -3.96 -5.44
N SER A 46 -8.28 -5.27 -5.61
CA SER A 46 -7.27 -5.91 -6.47
C SER A 46 -7.20 -5.40 -7.92
N SER A 47 -8.23 -4.71 -8.45
CA SER A 47 -8.16 -4.06 -9.77
C SER A 47 -7.56 -2.65 -9.74
N GLY A 48 -7.28 -2.12 -8.55
CA GLY A 48 -6.90 -0.73 -8.33
C GLY A 48 -8.08 0.22 -8.12
N SER A 49 -9.33 -0.24 -8.25
CA SER A 49 -10.53 0.57 -7.94
C SER A 49 -10.56 0.97 -6.46
N ILE A 50 -10.85 2.24 -6.17
CA ILE A 50 -10.81 2.78 -4.80
C ILE A 50 -12.21 3.19 -4.38
N TYR A 51 -12.63 2.72 -3.21
CA TYR A 51 -13.93 3.00 -2.62
C TYR A 51 -13.77 3.75 -1.32
N SER A 52 -14.68 4.68 -1.04
CA SER A 52 -14.67 5.45 0.20
C SER A 52 -16.04 5.53 0.88
N TRP A 53 -16.01 5.51 2.21
CA TRP A 53 -17.19 5.64 3.08
C TRP A 53 -16.96 6.76 4.08
N ASP A 54 -17.88 7.72 4.14
CA ASP A 54 -17.88 8.74 5.19
C ASP A 54 -18.39 8.16 6.50
N ILE A 55 -17.54 8.13 7.53
CA ILE A 55 -17.90 7.54 8.82
C ILE A 55 -18.14 8.60 9.91
N ARG A 56 -18.14 9.89 9.57
CA ARG A 56 -18.36 10.99 10.55
C ARG A 56 -19.82 11.07 11.00
N GLY A 57 -20.77 10.75 10.11
CA GLY A 57 -22.20 10.92 10.35
C GLY A 57 -22.95 9.69 10.91
N GLY A 58 -22.27 8.58 11.22
CA GLY A 58 -22.88 7.33 11.69
C GLY A 58 -23.71 6.56 10.64
N SER A 59 -24.30 7.25 9.65
CA SER A 59 -25.09 6.67 8.57
C SER A 59 -24.27 6.16 7.38
N GLY A 60 -23.04 6.68 7.18
CA GLY A 60 -22.30 6.40 5.95
C GLY A 60 -21.71 4.99 5.86
N ALA A 61 -21.75 4.19 6.93
CA ALA A 61 -21.50 2.75 6.85
C ALA A 61 -22.57 1.99 6.03
N CYS A 62 -23.80 2.52 6.00
CA CYS A 62 -24.95 1.90 5.30
C CYS A 62 -25.18 2.45 3.88
N SER A 63 -24.49 3.55 3.52
CA SER A 63 -24.54 4.16 2.20
C SER A 63 -23.72 3.38 1.19
N ASP A 64 -24.08 3.47 -0.10
CA ASP A 64 -23.20 2.96 -1.15
C ASP A 64 -21.89 3.80 -1.14
N PRO A 65 -20.72 3.16 -1.28
CA PRO A 65 -19.45 3.89 -1.28
C PRO A 65 -19.33 4.84 -2.47
N GLU A 66 -18.59 5.92 -2.26
CA GLU A 66 -18.10 6.76 -3.34
C GLU A 66 -16.89 6.08 -4.00
N GLU A 67 -16.95 5.89 -5.32
CA GLU A 67 -15.83 5.37 -6.10
C GLU A 67 -14.91 6.52 -6.53
N LEU A 68 -13.64 6.44 -6.11
CA LEU A 68 -12.59 7.33 -6.57
C LEU A 68 -11.95 6.75 -7.82
N ARG A 69 -11.86 7.56 -8.88
CA ARG A 69 -11.14 7.17 -10.09
C ARG A 69 -9.68 6.89 -9.77
N PRO A 70 -9.14 5.72 -10.11
CA PRO A 70 -7.72 5.40 -9.91
C PRO A 70 -6.83 6.28 -10.81
N PRO A 71 -5.52 6.40 -10.49
CA PRO A 71 -4.58 7.00 -11.42
C PRO A 71 -4.58 6.23 -12.75
N HIS A 72 -4.35 6.93 -13.86
CA HIS A 72 -4.09 6.25 -15.13
C HIS A 72 -2.71 5.61 -15.06
N VAL A 73 -2.68 4.29 -15.16
CA VAL A 73 -1.45 3.52 -15.22
C VAL A 73 -1.41 2.87 -16.60
N ASP A 74 -0.41 3.21 -17.41
CA ASP A 74 -0.19 2.53 -18.68
C ASP A 74 0.38 1.13 -18.41
N PHE A 75 -0.51 0.14 -18.43
CA PHE A 75 -0.18 -1.26 -18.19
C PHE A 75 0.33 -1.96 -19.46
N CYS A 76 0.14 -1.37 -20.64
CA CYS A 76 0.64 -1.95 -21.89
C CYS A 76 2.17 -1.87 -21.98
N GLU A 77 2.78 -0.84 -21.39
CA GLU A 77 4.24 -0.68 -21.34
C GLU A 77 4.91 -1.67 -20.38
N LEU A 78 4.23 -2.08 -19.32
CA LEU A 78 4.85 -2.85 -18.24
C LEU A 78 5.04 -4.34 -18.59
N ARG A 79 4.20 -4.95 -19.44
CA ARG A 79 4.19 -6.42 -19.69
C ARG A 79 4.08 -7.27 -18.41
N LEU A 80 3.73 -6.67 -17.28
CA LEU A 80 3.64 -7.32 -15.99
C LEU A 80 2.29 -7.98 -15.80
N GLN A 81 2.30 -9.09 -15.07
CA GLN A 81 1.12 -9.94 -14.95
C GLN A 81 0.33 -9.68 -13.67
N TRP A 82 0.95 -9.05 -12.66
CA TRP A 82 0.36 -8.88 -11.34
C TRP A 82 0.71 -7.54 -10.70
N GLU A 83 -0.29 -7.00 -10.01
CA GLU A 83 -0.23 -5.78 -9.21
C GLU A 83 -0.64 -6.11 -7.79
N SER A 84 -0.05 -5.41 -6.83
CA SER A 84 -0.63 -5.28 -5.51
C SER A 84 -0.74 -3.81 -5.13
N TRP A 85 -1.85 -3.48 -4.49
CA TRP A 85 -2.22 -2.12 -4.12
C TRP A 85 -2.17 -1.96 -2.61
N LYS A 86 -1.58 -0.85 -2.16
CA LYS A 86 -1.49 -0.48 -0.74
C LYS A 86 -1.85 1.00 -0.57
N LEU A 87 -2.50 1.30 0.54
CA LEU A 87 -2.88 2.65 0.92
C LEU A 87 -2.00 3.12 2.07
N ALA A 88 -1.68 4.40 2.07
CA ALA A 88 -1.01 5.06 3.18
C ALA A 88 -1.52 6.49 3.33
N GLU A 89 -1.24 7.10 4.46
CA GLU A 89 -1.39 8.53 4.65
C GLU A 89 -0.06 9.21 4.32
N SER A 90 -0.07 10.39 3.72
CA SER A 90 1.15 11.17 3.47
C SER A 90 1.83 11.62 4.77
N VAL A 91 3.10 11.96 4.70
CA VAL A 91 3.91 12.40 5.85
C VAL A 91 3.27 13.55 6.63
N ASP A 92 2.66 14.50 5.92
CA ASP A 92 1.99 15.66 6.49
C ASP A 92 0.57 15.36 7.01
N GLY A 93 0.06 14.14 6.82
CA GLY A 93 -1.29 13.76 7.23
C GLY A 93 -2.40 14.40 6.41
N HIS A 94 -2.09 15.00 5.25
CA HIS A 94 -3.07 15.74 4.47
C HIS A 94 -3.58 15.00 3.23
N ARG A 95 -2.82 14.04 2.72
CA ARG A 95 -3.11 13.35 1.46
C ARG A 95 -3.18 11.85 1.66
N LEU A 96 -3.98 11.22 0.81
CA LEU A 96 -4.01 9.78 0.68
C LEU A 96 -2.92 9.37 -0.33
N LEU A 97 -2.09 8.41 0.04
CA LEU A 97 -1.12 7.77 -0.82
C LEU A 97 -1.66 6.43 -1.32
N LEU A 98 -1.39 6.15 -2.59
CA LEU A 98 -1.66 4.88 -3.25
C LEU A 98 -0.35 4.35 -3.83
N ALA A 99 0.09 3.20 -3.33
CA ALA A 99 1.22 2.46 -3.85
C ALA A 99 0.73 1.31 -4.73
N CYS A 100 1.27 1.24 -5.95
CA CYS A 100 1.10 0.14 -6.89
C CYS A 100 2.43 -0.61 -7.00
N MET A 101 2.55 -1.74 -6.31
CA MET A 101 3.67 -2.65 -6.52
C MET A 101 3.35 -3.51 -7.73
N TYR A 102 4.32 -3.67 -8.61
CA TYR A 102 4.14 -4.43 -9.85
C TYR A 102 5.24 -5.47 -9.99
N GLY A 103 4.93 -6.60 -10.62
CA GLY A 103 5.92 -7.64 -10.84
C GLY A 103 5.31 -8.93 -11.37
N GLU A 104 5.88 -10.05 -10.93
CA GLU A 104 5.53 -11.37 -11.41
C GLU A 104 5.08 -12.31 -10.29
N GLN A 105 4.21 -13.27 -10.64
CA GLN A 105 3.94 -14.41 -9.76
C GLN A 105 4.87 -15.56 -10.11
N VAL A 106 5.74 -15.88 -9.16
CA VAL A 106 6.68 -17.00 -9.28
C VAL A 106 6.12 -18.20 -8.54
N LYS A 107 6.11 -19.36 -9.21
CA LYS A 107 5.77 -20.63 -8.57
C LYS A 107 6.96 -21.08 -7.73
N ARG A 108 6.86 -20.93 -6.42
CA ARG A 108 7.84 -21.49 -5.48
C ARG A 108 7.36 -22.82 -4.90
N ARG A 109 8.33 -23.64 -4.51
CA ARG A 109 8.10 -24.95 -3.89
C ARG A 109 8.62 -24.90 -2.47
N ARG A 110 7.77 -25.17 -1.48
CA ARG A 110 8.21 -25.35 -0.09
C ARG A 110 8.84 -26.72 0.07
N PHE A 111 10.06 -26.79 0.60
CA PHE A 111 10.60 -28.03 1.13
C PHE A 111 10.30 -28.08 2.62
N ASN A 112 9.25 -28.80 3.01
CA ASN A 112 9.08 -29.19 4.42
C ASN A 112 9.81 -30.51 4.64
N ILE A 113 10.53 -30.64 5.76
CA ILE A 113 11.23 -31.88 6.17
C ILE A 113 10.24 -33.06 6.33
N HIS A 114 8.93 -32.79 6.48
CA HIS A 114 7.90 -33.78 6.78
C HIS A 114 6.74 -33.86 5.78
N SER A 115 6.72 -33.07 4.70
CA SER A 115 5.64 -33.16 3.72
C SER A 115 6.08 -32.79 2.30
N ASN A 116 5.45 -33.48 1.35
CA ASN A 116 5.75 -33.45 -0.06
C ASN A 116 5.43 -32.07 -0.67
N GLY A 117 6.38 -31.14 -0.64
CA GLY A 117 6.54 -30.10 -1.65
C GLY A 117 5.31 -29.25 -2.02
N ASP A 118 4.66 -28.56 -1.08
CA ASP A 118 3.57 -27.64 -1.42
C ASP A 118 4.04 -26.53 -2.36
N LYS A 119 3.38 -26.42 -3.52
CA LYS A 119 3.62 -25.34 -4.48
C LYS A 119 2.73 -24.16 -4.12
N TYR A 120 3.31 -22.98 -4.01
CA TYR A 120 2.58 -21.73 -3.80
C TYR A 120 3.04 -20.69 -4.84
N LEU A 121 2.14 -19.76 -5.13
CA LEU A 121 2.47 -18.58 -5.92
C LEU A 121 2.96 -17.51 -4.94
N GLU A 122 4.14 -16.99 -5.20
CA GLU A 122 4.75 -15.88 -4.47
C GLU A 122 4.79 -14.69 -5.42
N PHE A 123 4.36 -13.54 -4.94
CA PHE A 123 4.51 -12.30 -5.68
C PHE A 123 5.91 -11.77 -5.45
N VAL A 124 6.64 -11.51 -6.53
CA VAL A 124 7.96 -10.88 -6.50
C VAL A 124 7.80 -9.52 -7.16
N ALA A 125 7.87 -8.44 -6.40
CA ALA A 125 7.73 -7.13 -7.01
C ALA A 125 9.03 -6.68 -7.67
N GLU A 126 8.89 -6.12 -8.86
CA GLU A 126 9.97 -5.56 -9.66
C GLU A 126 10.09 -4.04 -9.47
N GLY A 127 9.03 -3.40 -8.98
CA GLY A 127 9.02 -1.97 -8.74
C GLY A 127 7.74 -1.47 -8.09
N VAL A 128 7.71 -0.17 -7.87
CA VAL A 128 6.57 0.53 -7.26
C VAL A 128 6.29 1.83 -8.00
N ARG A 129 5.01 2.18 -8.13
CA ARG A 129 4.56 3.53 -8.46
C ARG A 129 3.78 4.09 -7.28
N LEU A 130 4.09 5.31 -6.89
CA LEU A 130 3.42 6.00 -5.79
C LEU A 130 2.62 7.18 -6.34
N TYR A 131 1.40 7.34 -5.83
CA TYR A 131 0.52 8.45 -6.19
C TYR A 131 -0.05 9.07 -4.92
N GLU A 132 -0.32 10.37 -4.96
CA GLU A 132 -0.97 11.10 -3.89
C GLU A 132 -2.24 11.80 -4.36
N ARG A 133 -3.20 11.96 -3.45
CA ARG A 133 -4.44 12.68 -3.70
C ARG A 133 -4.87 13.44 -2.45
N ASP A 134 -5.23 14.70 -2.62
CA ASP A 134 -6.01 15.40 -1.60
C ASP A 134 -7.48 14.97 -1.70
N VAL A 135 -7.98 14.36 -0.62
CA VAL A 135 -9.33 13.80 -0.55
C VAL A 135 -10.40 14.85 -0.27
N ASP A 136 -10.01 16.05 0.16
CA ASP A 136 -10.92 17.19 0.37
C ASP A 136 -10.96 18.13 -0.84
N ALA A 137 -10.10 17.90 -1.83
CA ALA A 137 -9.99 18.71 -3.03
C ALA A 137 -11.18 18.50 -3.99
N GLY A 138 -11.36 19.44 -4.92
CA GLY A 138 -12.57 19.53 -5.73
C GLY A 138 -12.74 18.35 -6.71
N PRO A 139 -13.95 18.17 -7.28
CA PRO A 139 -14.21 17.18 -8.33
C PRO A 139 -13.43 17.56 -9.60
N GLY A 140 -12.19 17.09 -9.69
CA GLY A 140 -11.25 17.43 -10.76
C GLY A 140 -9.80 17.23 -10.33
N ASP A 141 -9.52 17.35 -9.03
CA ASP A 141 -8.20 17.07 -8.48
C ASP A 141 -7.98 15.55 -8.43
N GLY A 142 -7.14 15.10 -9.37
CA GLY A 142 -6.81 13.70 -9.58
C GLY A 142 -5.64 13.23 -8.73
N TRP A 143 -5.20 12.01 -9.02
CA TRP A 143 -3.97 11.46 -8.46
C TRP A 143 -2.76 12.13 -9.11
N SER A 144 -1.79 12.53 -8.28
CA SER A 144 -0.50 13.07 -8.72
C SER A 144 0.59 12.04 -8.46
N PRO A 145 1.53 11.81 -9.38
CA PRO A 145 2.65 10.89 -9.15
C PRO A 145 3.58 11.46 -8.08
N VAL A 146 4.06 10.59 -7.18
CA VAL A 146 5.07 10.91 -6.17
C VAL A 146 6.39 10.29 -6.58
N THR A 147 7.39 11.13 -6.81
CA THR A 147 8.74 10.71 -7.22
C THR A 147 9.78 10.87 -6.10
N CYS A 148 9.41 11.49 -4.98
CA CYS A 148 10.32 11.79 -3.88
C CYS A 148 9.58 11.80 -2.52
N LEU A 149 10.16 11.11 -1.55
CA LEU A 149 9.79 11.08 -0.12
C LEU A 149 10.85 11.78 0.76
N GLY A 150 11.87 12.39 0.16
CA GLY A 150 12.92 13.12 0.86
C GLY A 150 13.83 12.21 1.68
N ASP A 151 14.05 12.56 2.94
CA ASP A 151 14.88 11.77 3.88
C ASP A 151 14.10 10.66 4.59
N GLN A 152 12.92 10.31 4.07
CA GLN A 152 12.04 9.31 4.65
C GLN A 152 11.83 8.12 3.72
N SER A 153 11.41 7.02 4.34
CA SER A 153 11.03 5.79 3.64
C SER A 153 9.68 5.33 4.14
N LEU A 154 8.85 4.85 3.22
CA LEU A 154 7.49 4.39 3.47
C LEU A 154 7.47 2.87 3.64
N PHE A 155 6.97 2.38 4.76
CA PHE A 155 6.86 0.95 5.06
C PHE A 155 5.42 0.48 4.87
N LEU A 156 5.21 -0.50 4.00
CA LEU A 156 3.90 -1.02 3.58
C LEU A 156 3.80 -2.54 3.71
N GLY A 157 2.57 -3.05 3.78
CA GLY A 157 2.27 -4.47 3.61
C GLY A 157 1.75 -5.11 4.89
N ALA A 158 2.56 -5.98 5.51
CA ALA A 158 2.21 -6.70 6.73
C ALA A 158 1.88 -5.80 7.94
N ASN A 159 2.44 -4.59 7.99
CA ASN A 159 2.23 -3.61 9.04
C ASN A 159 1.21 -2.53 8.64
N TYR A 160 0.68 -1.80 9.63
CA TYR A 160 0.02 -0.52 9.36
C TYR A 160 1.04 0.43 8.70
N PRO A 161 0.69 1.14 7.62
CA PRO A 161 1.62 1.98 6.88
C PRO A 161 2.25 3.06 7.78
N PHE A 162 3.57 3.24 7.68
CA PHE A 162 4.26 4.30 8.42
C PHE A 162 5.48 4.84 7.67
N PHE A 163 5.85 6.08 7.99
CA PHE A 163 7.09 6.70 7.54
C PHE A 163 8.17 6.60 8.62
N ALA A 164 9.38 6.28 8.21
CA ALA A 164 10.56 6.43 9.05
C ALA A 164 11.55 7.37 8.39
N ARG A 165 12.12 8.29 9.18
CA ARG A 165 13.27 9.07 8.75
C ARG A 165 14.49 8.17 8.71
N VAL A 166 15.18 8.16 7.58
CA VAL A 166 16.38 7.35 7.37
C VAL A 166 17.53 8.32 7.16
N VAL A 167 18.50 8.31 8.07
CA VAL A 167 19.70 9.15 7.97
C VAL A 167 20.78 8.32 7.31
N ASP A 168 21.26 8.80 6.17
CA ASP A 168 22.39 8.17 5.50
C ASP A 168 23.67 8.58 6.22
N ASP A 169 24.05 7.86 7.28
CA ASP A 169 25.30 8.08 7.99
C ASP A 169 26.46 7.61 7.10
N GLN A 170 26.85 8.44 6.13
CA GLN A 170 27.96 8.19 5.22
C GLN A 170 29.34 8.46 5.86
N ALA A 171 29.37 8.95 7.10
CA ALA A 171 30.59 9.52 7.69
C ALA A 171 31.60 8.50 8.23
N SER A 172 31.28 7.22 8.43
CA SER A 172 32.21 6.34 9.18
C SER A 172 32.15 4.83 8.98
N SER A 173 31.37 4.27 8.04
CA SER A 173 31.22 2.81 7.97
C SER A 173 31.99 2.17 6.81
N SER A 174 32.72 1.10 7.09
CA SER A 174 33.45 0.29 6.10
C SER A 174 32.52 -0.29 5.04
N ASP A 175 33.05 -0.65 3.86
CA ASP A 175 32.27 -1.22 2.73
C ASP A 175 31.45 -2.48 3.11
N SER A 176 31.84 -3.20 4.18
CA SER A 176 31.07 -4.31 4.74
C SER A 176 29.72 -3.90 5.34
N ASP A 177 29.61 -2.69 5.90
CA ASP A 177 28.39 -2.21 6.55
C ASP A 177 27.40 -1.65 5.53
N ARG A 178 27.89 -1.22 4.36
CA ARG A 178 27.05 -0.76 3.25
C ARG A 178 26.21 -1.88 2.66
N GLN A 179 26.67 -3.12 2.74
CA GLN A 179 25.98 -4.29 2.20
C GLN A 179 24.76 -4.70 3.02
N TRP A 180 24.66 -4.28 4.29
CA TRP A 180 23.55 -4.59 5.21
C TRP A 180 22.56 -3.44 5.39
N ARG A 181 22.80 -2.26 4.81
CA ARG A 181 21.83 -1.15 4.81
C ARG A 181 20.77 -1.39 3.74
N LEU A 182 19.82 -2.28 4.05
CA LEU A 182 18.66 -2.54 3.20
C LEU A 182 17.82 -1.28 3.00
N VAL A 183 17.62 -0.50 4.07
CA VAL A 183 16.77 0.69 4.06
C VAL A 183 17.60 1.93 3.75
N ARG A 184 17.15 2.72 2.77
CA ARG A 184 17.71 4.01 2.37
C ARG A 184 16.60 5.06 2.35
N PRO A 185 16.93 6.37 2.45
CA PRO A 185 15.94 7.42 2.27
C PRO A 185 15.35 7.36 0.85
N ASN A 186 14.18 7.95 0.68
CA ASN A 186 13.43 7.95 -0.58
C ASN A 186 13.07 6.57 -1.13
N CYS A 187 12.77 5.62 -0.23
CA CYS A 187 12.37 4.27 -0.61
C CYS A 187 10.96 3.90 -0.16
N VAL A 188 10.35 2.97 -0.89
CA VAL A 188 9.20 2.18 -0.42
C VAL A 188 9.72 0.81 0.01
N CYS A 189 9.51 0.48 1.28
CA CYS A 189 9.82 -0.82 1.87
C CYS A 189 8.52 -1.63 1.96
N PHE A 190 8.43 -2.74 1.22
CA PHE A 190 7.24 -3.56 1.13
C PHE A 190 7.50 -4.95 1.72
N ALA A 191 6.63 -5.37 2.64
CA ALA A 191 6.63 -6.73 3.17
C ALA A 191 5.31 -7.43 2.78
N GLU A 192 5.38 -8.45 1.92
CA GLU A 192 4.19 -9.17 1.50
C GLU A 192 3.46 -9.79 2.73
N GLY A 193 2.15 -9.56 2.82
CA GLY A 193 1.31 -9.70 4.01
C GLY A 193 1.07 -11.11 4.56
N GLN A 194 2.00 -12.05 4.38
CA GLN A 194 1.89 -13.39 4.97
C GLN A 194 2.63 -13.48 6.31
N LEU A 195 2.24 -12.64 7.27
CA LEU A 195 2.77 -12.58 8.65
C LEU A 195 2.84 -13.94 9.38
N PHE A 196 2.20 -15.01 8.88
CA PHE A 196 2.17 -16.31 9.54
C PHE A 196 2.38 -17.50 8.60
N ARG A 197 2.87 -17.30 7.37
CA ARG A 197 3.08 -18.43 6.43
C ARG A 197 4.52 -18.62 5.98
N SER A 198 5.41 -17.64 6.06
CA SER A 198 6.84 -17.80 5.76
C SER A 198 7.67 -17.68 7.05
N TRP A 199 8.83 -18.34 7.05
CA TRP A 199 9.82 -18.27 8.13
C TRP A 199 10.86 -17.17 7.87
N GLU A 200 10.86 -16.64 6.65
CA GLU A 200 11.70 -15.54 6.17
C GLU A 200 10.73 -14.43 5.72
N TYR A 201 10.87 -13.25 6.30
CA TYR A 201 10.14 -12.04 5.90
C TYR A 201 11.12 -11.18 5.14
N ASP A 202 11.14 -11.34 3.83
CA ASP A 202 11.94 -10.47 2.99
C ASP A 202 11.20 -9.15 2.82
N VAL A 203 11.89 -8.06 3.17
CA VAL A 203 11.44 -6.71 2.88
C VAL A 203 12.03 -6.34 1.54
N GLU A 204 11.18 -6.12 0.55
CA GLU A 204 11.57 -5.58 -0.75
C GLU A 204 11.70 -4.06 -0.63
N VAL A 205 12.79 -3.50 -1.15
CA VAL A 205 13.07 -2.06 -1.06
C VAL A 205 13.18 -1.47 -2.45
N PHE A 206 12.29 -0.52 -2.73
CA PHE A 206 12.20 0.17 -4.01
C PHE A 206 12.63 1.63 -3.86
N ASP A 207 13.71 2.00 -4.53
CA ASP A 207 14.18 3.38 -4.62
C ASP A 207 13.33 4.15 -5.65
N LEU A 208 12.81 5.31 -5.25
CA LEU A 208 12.00 6.17 -6.14
C LEU A 208 12.86 7.02 -7.09
N GLY A 209 14.18 7.00 -6.94
CA GLY A 209 15.15 7.72 -7.77
C GLY A 209 15.64 9.05 -7.16
N ALA A 210 16.50 9.78 -7.86
CA ALA A 210 17.24 10.91 -7.31
C ALA A 210 16.50 12.28 -7.34
N SER A 211 15.21 12.32 -7.64
CA SER A 211 14.50 13.58 -7.96
C SER A 211 13.96 14.34 -6.74
N CYS A 212 14.72 14.43 -5.66
CA CYS A 212 14.43 15.33 -4.53
C CYS A 212 15.07 16.72 -4.64
N CYS A 213 15.78 17.01 -5.74
CA CYS A 213 16.42 18.30 -5.98
C CYS A 213 15.37 19.38 -6.33
N GLY A 214 14.79 20.03 -5.32
CA GLY A 214 13.85 21.13 -5.59
C GLY A 214 13.30 21.95 -4.43
N LEU A 215 13.73 21.73 -3.17
CA LEU A 215 13.32 22.59 -2.05
C LEU A 215 14.52 22.88 -1.14
N THR A 216 15.47 23.66 -1.65
CA THR A 216 16.31 24.45 -0.73
C THR A 216 15.44 25.53 -0.11
N ALA A 217 15.29 25.44 1.21
CA ALA A 217 14.63 26.42 2.05
C ALA A 217 15.09 27.85 1.70
N GLY A 218 14.14 28.69 1.28
CA GLY A 218 14.31 30.13 1.32
C GLY A 218 14.24 30.59 2.77
N THR A 219 15.38 31.07 3.26
CA THR A 219 15.55 31.84 4.51
C THR A 219 14.60 33.02 4.63
#